data_AF-A0A7V2PCQ6-F1
#
_entry.id   AF-A0A7V2PCQ6-F1
#
_cell.length_a   1.000
_cell.length_b   1.000
_cell.length_c   1.000
_cell.angle_alpha   90.00
_cell.angle_beta   90.00
_cell.angle_gamma   90.00
#
_symmetry.space_group_name_H-M   'P 1'
#
loop_
_entity.id
_entity.type
_entity.pdbx_description
1 polymer ?
#
loop_
_entity_poly.entity_id
_entity_poly.type
_entity_poly.pdbx_seq_one_letter_code
_entity_poly.pdbx_strand_id
1 'polypeptide(L)'
;MGKRDAHLQALESLLDQFVKTGSEQELVDYLLSNSNLPGPRANLELADAFPDALGKIAQKESHKCWALCMKMLELTVEEAPVNTPEEFVPFCGAVGIGSMGSVQPSFFDQAIVTLRRLAKDSRWRMREAVRMGLQRLAEARARDTLMALESWIDEGDWLEMRAIAATVAMPSLLENEEQAAWALSLHRKIFDRVLETQDRKSEQFRVMRKALGYTLSVVVSALPREGFEFMTQLIEPQDKDVKWILRENLKKKRLEMNFPGEVAEIKNLLVL
;
A
#
# COMPACT_ATOMS: atom_id res chain seq x y z
N MET A 1 -8.00 0.29 27.89
CA MET A 1 -8.48 0.06 26.51
C MET A 1 -7.78 1.07 25.61
N GLY A 2 -7.05 0.62 24.59
CA GLY A 2 -6.35 1.53 23.67
C GLY A 2 -7.34 2.32 22.81
N LYS A 3 -6.89 3.41 22.18
CA LYS A 3 -7.73 4.21 21.25
C LYS A 3 -8.30 3.34 20.12
N ARG A 4 -7.47 2.47 19.56
CA ARG A 4 -7.85 1.49 18.53
C ARG A 4 -8.97 0.56 19.00
N ASP A 5 -8.86 0.01 20.21
CA ASP A 5 -9.87 -0.92 20.77
C ASP A 5 -11.23 -0.21 20.97
N ALA A 6 -11.20 1.05 21.39
CA ALA A 6 -12.41 1.87 21.50
C ALA A 6 -13.06 2.11 20.14
N HIS A 7 -12.27 2.40 19.10
CA HIS A 7 -12.76 2.48 17.73
C HIS A 7 -13.34 1.16 17.24
N LEU A 8 -12.66 0.04 17.50
CA LEU A 8 -13.12 -1.29 17.11
C LEU A 8 -14.50 -1.59 17.70
N GLN A 9 -14.68 -1.38 19.01
CA GLN A 9 -15.96 -1.63 19.68
C GLN A 9 -17.10 -0.75 19.13
N ALA A 10 -16.82 0.53 18.88
CA ALA A 10 -17.80 1.44 18.29
C ALA A 10 -18.18 1.00 16.87
N LEU A 11 -17.19 0.68 16.03
CA LEU A 11 -17.38 0.23 14.66
C LEU A 11 -18.18 -1.07 14.58
N GLU A 12 -17.92 -2.05 15.46
CA GLU A 12 -18.72 -3.28 15.52
C GLU A 12 -20.21 -2.97 15.76
N SER A 13 -20.49 -2.07 16.71
CA SER A 13 -21.87 -1.66 17.03
C SER A 13 -22.54 -0.94 15.86
N LEU A 14 -21.82 -0.03 15.20
CA LEU A 14 -22.32 0.76 14.06
C LEU A 14 -22.55 -0.12 12.83
N LEU A 15 -21.67 -1.07 12.55
CA LEU A 15 -21.82 -2.02 11.44
C LEU A 15 -22.96 -3.02 11.68
N ASP A 16 -23.14 -3.48 12.93
CA ASP A 16 -24.31 -4.28 13.31
C ASP A 16 -25.63 -3.52 13.07
N GLN A 17 -25.65 -2.23 13.37
CA GLN A 17 -26.80 -1.36 13.11
C GLN A 17 -27.03 -1.15 11.61
N PHE A 18 -25.97 -0.92 10.84
CA PHE A 18 -26.04 -0.85 9.37
C PHE A 18 -26.66 -2.13 8.78
N VAL A 19 -26.20 -3.31 9.21
CA VAL A 19 -26.73 -4.59 8.71
C VAL A 19 -28.23 -4.76 8.98
N LYS A 20 -28.71 -4.27 10.13
CA LYS A 20 -30.11 -4.36 10.56
C LYS A 20 -31.01 -3.35 9.85
N THR A 21 -30.53 -2.15 9.63
CA THR A 21 -31.35 -1.00 9.17
C THR A 21 -31.14 -0.67 7.68
N GLY A 22 -30.01 -1.08 7.10
CA GLY A 22 -29.57 -0.68 5.77
C GLY A 22 -29.03 0.75 5.69
N SER A 23 -28.99 1.51 6.79
CA SER A 23 -28.50 2.90 6.82
C SER A 23 -27.07 2.97 7.31
N GLU A 24 -26.19 3.61 6.53
CA GLU A 24 -24.78 3.85 6.90
C GLU A 24 -24.53 5.21 7.57
N GLN A 25 -25.57 6.04 7.78
CA GLN A 25 -25.41 7.43 8.21
C GLN A 25 -24.59 7.57 9.49
N GLU A 26 -24.94 6.84 10.55
CA GLU A 26 -24.23 6.92 11.83
C GLU A 26 -22.78 6.41 11.74
N LEU A 27 -22.53 5.40 10.89
CA LEU A 27 -21.18 4.93 10.62
C LEU A 27 -20.36 6.01 9.92
N VAL A 28 -20.92 6.65 8.90
CA VAL A 28 -20.26 7.73 8.16
C VAL A 28 -19.99 8.92 9.08
N ASP A 29 -20.97 9.36 9.87
CA ASP A 29 -20.81 10.47 10.82
C ASP A 29 -19.69 10.18 11.84
N TYR A 30 -19.59 8.94 12.29
CA TYR A 30 -18.52 8.50 13.17
C TYR A 30 -17.15 8.57 12.49
N LEU A 31 -17.02 8.07 11.26
CA LEU A 31 -15.76 8.13 10.49
C LEU A 31 -15.32 9.57 10.24
N LEU A 32 -16.25 10.45 9.84
CA LEU A 32 -15.97 11.87 9.60
C LEU A 32 -15.48 12.58 10.87
N SER A 33 -16.22 12.41 11.97
CA SER A 33 -15.94 13.06 13.26
C SER A 33 -14.62 12.60 13.90
N ASN A 34 -14.15 11.40 13.56
CA ASN A 34 -12.94 10.80 14.11
C ASN A 34 -11.80 10.68 13.08
N SER A 35 -11.91 11.35 11.93
CA SER A 35 -10.95 11.25 10.82
C SER A 35 -9.57 11.86 11.13
N ASN A 36 -9.48 12.76 12.12
CA ASN A 36 -8.37 13.68 12.35
C ASN A 36 -8.09 14.66 11.19
N LEU A 37 -9.08 14.86 10.31
CA LEU A 37 -9.01 15.79 9.19
C LEU A 37 -9.96 16.99 9.42
N PRO A 38 -9.65 18.19 8.90
CA PRO A 38 -8.41 18.56 8.21
C PRO A 38 -7.19 18.50 9.16
N GLY A 39 -6.11 17.86 8.71
CA GLY A 39 -4.93 17.62 9.55
C GLY A 39 -3.80 16.91 8.80
N PRO A 40 -2.57 16.90 9.35
CA PRO A 40 -1.40 16.34 8.67
C PRO A 40 -1.46 14.80 8.55
N ARG A 41 -2.27 14.12 9.36
CA ARG A 41 -2.39 12.67 9.40
C ARG A 41 -3.84 12.26 9.61
N ALA A 42 -4.32 11.31 8.82
CA ALA A 42 -5.59 10.65 9.08
C ALA A 42 -5.49 9.78 10.33
N ASN A 43 -6.63 9.43 10.92
CA ASN A 43 -6.69 8.52 12.06
C ASN A 43 -6.37 7.07 11.66
N LEU A 44 -5.08 6.71 11.74
CA LEU A 44 -4.62 5.36 11.38
C LEU A 44 -5.12 4.28 12.36
N GLU A 45 -5.39 4.64 13.61
CA GLU A 45 -5.92 3.70 14.62
C GLU A 45 -7.37 3.30 14.25
N LEU A 46 -8.18 4.27 13.82
CA LEU A 46 -9.53 4.01 13.30
C LEU A 46 -9.50 3.27 11.96
N ALA A 47 -8.63 3.70 11.04
CA ALA A 47 -8.49 3.06 9.74
C ALA A 47 -8.05 1.58 9.84
N ASP A 48 -7.23 1.24 10.84
CA ASP A 48 -6.82 -0.14 11.09
C ASP A 48 -7.87 -0.95 11.85
N ALA A 49 -8.70 -0.32 12.69
CA ALA A 49 -9.81 -0.98 13.38
C ALA A 49 -11.01 -1.28 12.46
N PHE A 50 -11.27 -0.44 11.45
CA PHE A 50 -12.37 -0.58 10.49
C PHE A 50 -12.41 -1.95 9.78
N PRO A 51 -11.34 -2.41 9.09
CA PRO A 51 -11.35 -3.72 8.42
C PRO A 51 -11.58 -4.90 9.38
N ASP A 52 -11.10 -4.83 10.62
CA ASP A 52 -11.30 -5.89 11.61
C ASP A 52 -12.78 -6.01 12.02
N ALA A 53 -13.42 -4.86 12.32
CA ALA A 53 -14.85 -4.82 12.61
C ALA A 53 -15.67 -5.32 11.41
N LEU A 54 -15.32 -4.85 10.20
CA LEU A 54 -15.98 -5.24 8.95
C LEU A 54 -15.85 -6.75 8.70
N GLY A 55 -14.66 -7.31 8.88
CA GLY A 55 -14.37 -8.73 8.70
C GLY A 55 -15.19 -9.63 9.62
N LYS A 56 -15.43 -9.21 10.86
CA LYS A 56 -16.30 -9.93 11.81
C LYS A 56 -17.75 -9.99 11.32
N ILE A 57 -18.29 -8.86 10.86
CA ILE A 57 -19.66 -8.80 10.32
C ILE A 57 -19.78 -9.55 8.99
N ALA A 58 -18.74 -9.48 8.15
CA ALA A 58 -18.68 -10.14 6.85
C ALA A 58 -18.73 -11.67 6.93
N GLN A 59 -18.49 -12.29 8.10
CA GLN A 59 -18.72 -13.72 8.29
C GLN A 59 -20.19 -14.12 8.11
N LYS A 60 -21.12 -13.19 8.35
CA LYS A 60 -22.57 -13.41 8.24
C LYS A 60 -23.18 -12.65 7.06
N GLU A 61 -22.69 -11.45 6.78
CA GLU A 61 -23.33 -10.50 5.87
C GLU A 61 -22.34 -9.96 4.81
N SER A 62 -21.57 -10.87 4.22
CA SER A 62 -20.45 -10.55 3.33
C SER A 62 -20.82 -9.62 2.17
N HIS A 63 -21.96 -9.86 1.49
CA HIS A 63 -22.42 -9.03 0.39
C HIS A 63 -22.82 -7.61 0.82
N LYS A 64 -23.41 -7.43 2.02
CA LYS A 64 -23.74 -6.10 2.53
C LYS A 64 -22.48 -5.34 2.90
N CYS A 65 -21.50 -5.98 3.53
CA CYS A 65 -20.20 -5.37 3.83
C CYS A 65 -19.46 -4.96 2.56
N TRP A 66 -19.46 -5.82 1.54
CA TRP A 66 -18.88 -5.49 0.23
C TRP A 66 -19.59 -4.29 -0.41
N ALA A 67 -20.92 -4.30 -0.46
CA ALA A 67 -21.71 -3.20 -1.01
C ALA A 67 -21.49 -1.88 -0.26
N LEU A 68 -21.35 -1.92 1.07
CA LEU A 68 -20.98 -0.77 1.89
C LEU A 68 -19.62 -0.19 1.46
N CYS A 69 -18.58 -1.03 1.36
CA CYS A 69 -17.27 -0.56 0.91
C CYS A 69 -17.32 0.02 -0.50
N MET A 70 -18.05 -0.61 -1.43
CA MET A 70 -18.23 -0.08 -2.78
C MET A 70 -18.94 1.28 -2.77
N LYS A 71 -20.00 1.44 -1.98
CA LYS A 71 -20.73 2.71 -1.81
C LYS A 71 -19.82 3.81 -1.23
N MET A 72 -18.99 3.49 -0.24
CA MET A 72 -18.01 4.42 0.32
C MET A 72 -16.98 4.89 -0.72
N LEU A 73 -16.69 4.08 -1.75
CA LEU A 73 -15.78 4.41 -2.84
C LEU A 73 -16.42 5.25 -3.95
N GLU A 74 -17.73 5.50 -3.91
CA GLU A 74 -18.43 6.34 -4.88
C GLU A 74 -18.14 7.83 -4.67
N LEU A 75 -17.68 8.23 -3.47
CA LEU A 75 -17.32 9.62 -3.17
C LEU A 75 -16.17 10.09 -4.07
N THR A 76 -16.51 11.02 -4.96
CA THR A 76 -15.63 11.64 -5.94
C THR A 76 -14.56 12.51 -5.29
N VAL A 77 -13.61 13.00 -6.08
CA VAL A 77 -12.57 13.93 -5.59
C VAL A 77 -13.20 15.29 -5.23
N GLU A 78 -14.29 15.65 -5.88
CA GLU A 78 -15.05 16.87 -5.65
C GLU A 78 -15.87 16.79 -4.34
N GLU A 79 -16.48 15.63 -4.07
CA GLU A 79 -17.25 15.39 -2.83
C GLU A 79 -16.36 15.11 -1.62
N ALA A 80 -15.19 14.50 -1.85
CA ALA A 80 -14.21 14.19 -0.81
C ALA A 80 -12.80 14.66 -1.20
N PRO A 81 -12.54 15.99 -1.19
CA PRO A 81 -11.27 16.57 -1.59
C PRO A 81 -10.12 16.24 -0.64
N VAL A 82 -8.89 16.46 -1.10
CA VAL A 82 -7.70 16.24 -0.27
C VAL A 82 -7.73 17.08 1.02
N ASN A 83 -7.33 16.47 2.14
CA ASN A 83 -7.29 17.08 3.47
C ASN A 83 -8.66 17.48 4.05
N THR A 84 -9.74 16.79 3.66
CA THR A 84 -11.07 16.98 4.24
C THR A 84 -11.50 15.71 5.00
N PRO A 85 -12.34 15.80 6.05
CA PRO A 85 -12.92 14.63 6.71
C PRO A 85 -13.51 13.61 5.74
N GLU A 86 -14.14 14.08 4.68
CA GLU A 86 -14.85 13.30 3.68
C GLU A 86 -13.91 12.33 2.95
N GLU A 87 -12.64 12.68 2.75
CA GLU A 87 -11.65 11.78 2.13
C GLU A 87 -11.39 10.50 2.96
N PHE A 88 -11.75 10.51 4.25
CA PHE A 88 -11.58 9.36 5.13
C PHE A 88 -12.63 8.26 4.87
N VAL A 89 -13.78 8.60 4.30
CA VAL A 89 -14.82 7.62 3.93
C VAL A 89 -14.34 6.69 2.80
N PRO A 90 -13.95 7.18 1.60
CA PRO A 90 -13.41 6.30 0.56
C PRO A 90 -12.08 5.66 1.00
N PHE A 91 -11.31 6.30 1.89
CA PHE A 91 -10.13 5.68 2.51
C PHE A 91 -10.51 4.39 3.24
N CYS A 92 -11.44 4.45 4.18
CA CYS A 92 -11.93 3.27 4.90
C CYS A 92 -12.58 2.25 3.96
N GLY A 93 -13.30 2.71 2.92
CA GLY A 93 -13.84 1.85 1.87
C GLY A 93 -12.75 1.02 1.17
N ALA A 94 -11.65 1.66 0.75
CA ALA A 94 -10.54 0.98 0.08
C ALA A 94 -9.82 -0.03 0.98
N VAL A 95 -9.60 0.30 2.26
CA VAL A 95 -9.04 -0.66 3.24
C VAL A 95 -10.01 -1.82 3.46
N GLY A 96 -11.31 -1.53 3.53
CA GLY A 96 -12.37 -2.51 3.65
C GLY A 96 -12.43 -3.49 2.49
N ILE A 97 -12.25 -3.03 1.24
CA ILE A 97 -12.16 -3.92 0.06
C ILE A 97 -11.06 -4.97 0.21
N GLY A 98 -9.87 -4.56 0.68
CA GLY A 98 -8.78 -5.50 0.96
C GLY A 98 -9.13 -6.50 2.05
N SER A 99 -9.81 -6.06 3.10
CA SER A 99 -10.29 -6.94 4.17
C SER A 99 -11.37 -7.91 3.69
N MET A 100 -12.29 -7.48 2.82
CA MET A 100 -13.33 -8.34 2.28
C MET A 100 -12.73 -9.43 1.40
N GLY A 101 -11.79 -9.09 0.52
CA GLY A 101 -11.09 -10.07 -0.30
C GLY A 101 -10.17 -11.01 0.49
N SER A 102 -9.72 -10.61 1.69
CA SER A 102 -8.86 -11.45 2.54
C SER A 102 -9.67 -12.46 3.35
N VAL A 103 -10.84 -12.07 3.87
CA VAL A 103 -11.70 -12.94 4.68
C VAL A 103 -12.71 -13.74 3.86
N GLN A 104 -13.07 -13.28 2.66
CA GLN A 104 -14.01 -13.95 1.76
C GLN A 104 -13.35 -14.23 0.40
N PRO A 105 -12.92 -15.48 0.13
CA PRO A 105 -12.23 -15.86 -1.10
C PRO A 105 -12.94 -15.45 -2.40
N SER A 106 -14.27 -15.44 -2.41
CA SER A 106 -15.08 -15.07 -3.58
C SER A 106 -14.94 -13.59 -3.98
N PHE A 107 -14.47 -12.73 -3.08
CA PHE A 107 -14.23 -11.32 -3.37
C PHE A 107 -12.76 -11.01 -3.71
N PHE A 108 -11.85 -11.99 -3.66
CA PHE A 108 -10.42 -11.76 -3.86
C PHE A 108 -10.12 -11.08 -5.21
N ASP A 109 -10.58 -11.66 -6.33
CA ASP A 109 -10.32 -11.11 -7.66
C ASP A 109 -10.94 -9.73 -7.85
N GLN A 110 -12.15 -9.53 -7.34
CA GLN A 110 -12.83 -8.22 -7.38
C GLN A 110 -12.10 -7.18 -6.53
N ALA A 111 -11.53 -7.59 -5.38
CA ALA A 111 -10.73 -6.72 -4.54
C ALA A 111 -9.44 -6.30 -5.24
N ILE A 112 -8.74 -7.24 -5.88
CA ILE A 112 -7.54 -6.95 -6.70
C ILE A 112 -7.87 -5.94 -7.80
N VAL A 113 -8.92 -6.17 -8.59
CA VAL A 113 -9.33 -5.26 -9.67
C VAL A 113 -9.69 -3.87 -9.13
N THR A 114 -10.44 -3.83 -8.03
CA THR A 114 -10.87 -2.57 -7.41
C THR A 114 -9.67 -1.78 -6.87
N LEU A 115 -8.77 -2.42 -6.14
CA LEU A 115 -7.57 -1.80 -5.59
C LEU A 115 -6.60 -1.33 -6.69
N ARG A 116 -6.48 -2.08 -7.81
CA ARG A 116 -5.71 -1.65 -8.98
C ARG A 116 -6.22 -0.33 -9.53
N ARG A 117 -7.54 -0.21 -9.74
CA ARG A 117 -8.19 1.04 -10.19
C ARG A 117 -7.91 2.19 -9.22
N LEU A 118 -8.07 1.94 -7.92
CA LEU A 118 -7.85 2.95 -6.88
C LEU A 118 -6.38 3.35 -6.71
N ALA A 119 -5.42 2.52 -7.14
CA ALA A 119 -4.00 2.89 -7.12
C ALA A 119 -3.73 4.18 -7.93
N LYS A 120 -4.57 4.46 -8.94
CA LYS A 120 -4.52 5.64 -9.81
C LYS A 120 -5.24 6.87 -9.23
N ASP A 121 -5.84 6.79 -8.05
CA ASP A 121 -6.55 7.92 -7.42
C ASP A 121 -5.61 9.12 -7.21
N SER A 122 -6.10 10.32 -7.52
CA SER A 122 -5.33 11.56 -7.44
C SER A 122 -5.03 11.94 -5.98
N ARG A 123 -5.90 11.56 -5.03
CA ARG A 123 -5.74 11.79 -3.60
C ARG A 123 -4.65 10.89 -3.05
N TRP A 124 -3.64 11.49 -2.46
CA TRP A 124 -2.46 10.74 -2.00
C TRP A 124 -2.77 9.78 -0.84
N ARG A 125 -3.77 10.09 0.01
CA ARG A 125 -4.23 9.19 1.07
C ARG A 125 -4.93 7.95 0.53
N MET A 126 -5.68 8.06 -0.56
CA MET A 126 -6.28 6.89 -1.21
C MET A 126 -5.22 5.89 -1.67
N ARG A 127 -4.08 6.38 -2.16
CA ARG A 127 -2.95 5.51 -2.50
C ARG A 127 -2.35 4.80 -1.27
N GLU A 128 -2.44 5.39 -0.08
CA GLU A 128 -2.07 4.72 1.17
C GLU A 128 -3.12 3.69 1.60
N ALA A 129 -4.41 4.00 1.45
CA ALA A 129 -5.50 3.05 1.68
C ALA A 129 -5.38 1.82 0.78
N VAL A 130 -5.00 1.99 -0.49
CA VAL A 130 -4.74 0.88 -1.42
C VAL A 130 -3.61 -0.01 -0.91
N ARG A 131 -2.50 0.58 -0.42
CA ARG A 131 -1.40 -0.19 0.18
C ARG A 131 -1.89 -0.98 1.40
N MET A 132 -2.70 -0.37 2.27
CA MET A 132 -3.28 -1.04 3.43
C MET A 132 -4.23 -2.19 3.03
N GLY A 133 -5.08 -1.99 2.02
CA GLY A 133 -5.95 -3.03 1.50
C GLY A 133 -5.17 -4.19 0.88
N LEU A 134 -4.16 -3.91 0.06
CA LEU A 134 -3.26 -4.92 -0.50
C LEU A 134 -2.46 -5.66 0.57
N GLN A 135 -2.07 -4.98 1.65
CA GLN A 135 -1.44 -5.62 2.81
C GLN A 135 -2.34 -6.70 3.41
N ARG A 136 -3.64 -6.40 3.62
CA ARG A 136 -4.58 -7.40 4.14
C ARG A 136 -4.73 -8.61 3.22
N LEU A 137 -4.74 -8.40 1.90
CA LEU A 137 -4.77 -9.49 0.92
C LEU A 137 -3.48 -10.33 0.99
N ALA A 138 -2.32 -9.69 1.02
CA ALA A 138 -1.03 -10.38 1.07
C ALA A 138 -0.83 -11.17 2.37
N GLU A 139 -1.26 -10.63 3.52
CA GLU A 139 -1.18 -11.32 4.82
C GLU A 139 -2.05 -12.59 4.85
N ALA A 140 -3.20 -12.59 4.16
CA ALA A 140 -4.07 -13.77 4.06
C ALA A 140 -3.68 -14.73 2.93
N ARG A 141 -3.17 -14.20 1.80
CA ARG A 141 -2.98 -14.89 0.52
C ARG A 141 -1.77 -14.35 -0.22
N ALA A 142 -0.59 -14.48 0.39
CA ALA A 142 0.66 -13.90 -0.13
C ALA A 142 0.92 -14.29 -1.59
N ARG A 143 0.90 -15.60 -1.90
CA ARG A 143 1.19 -16.11 -3.25
C ARG A 143 0.24 -15.51 -4.30
N ASP A 144 -1.06 -15.63 -4.10
CA ASP A 144 -2.06 -15.16 -5.06
C ASP A 144 -1.97 -13.64 -5.24
N THR A 145 -1.74 -12.91 -4.15
CA THR A 145 -1.59 -11.45 -4.17
C THR A 145 -0.33 -11.02 -4.93
N LEU A 146 0.81 -11.67 -4.68
CA LEU A 146 2.06 -11.36 -5.38
C LEU A 146 1.96 -11.68 -6.87
N MET A 147 1.35 -12.80 -7.25
CA MET A 147 1.06 -13.13 -8.65
C MET A 147 0.18 -12.07 -9.31
N ALA A 148 -0.87 -11.61 -8.63
CA ALA A 148 -1.74 -10.57 -9.15
C ALA A 148 -0.99 -9.23 -9.34
N LEU A 149 -0.19 -8.83 -8.34
CA LEU A 149 0.61 -7.60 -8.40
C LEU A 149 1.66 -7.63 -9.51
N GLU A 150 2.24 -8.79 -9.80
CA GLU A 150 3.19 -8.95 -10.90
C GLU A 150 2.57 -8.57 -12.25
N SER A 151 1.28 -8.87 -12.45
CA SER A 151 0.53 -8.50 -13.67
C SER A 151 0.22 -7.00 -13.80
N TRP A 152 0.56 -6.19 -12.79
CA TRP A 152 0.37 -4.74 -12.80
C TRP A 152 1.61 -3.98 -13.30
N ILE A 153 2.72 -4.68 -13.55
CA ILE A 153 3.95 -4.06 -14.04
C ILE A 153 3.83 -3.91 -15.56
N ASP A 154 3.43 -2.72 -16.00
CA ASP A 154 3.33 -2.36 -17.41
C ASP A 154 3.90 -0.97 -17.69
N GLU A 155 4.17 -0.65 -18.96
CA GLU A 155 4.69 0.64 -19.38
C GLU A 155 3.73 1.79 -19.02
N GLY A 156 4.24 2.83 -18.37
CA GLY A 156 3.47 4.03 -18.03
C GLY A 156 2.60 3.92 -16.76
N ASP A 157 2.38 2.73 -16.21
CA ASP A 157 1.54 2.50 -15.02
C ASP A 157 2.27 2.78 -13.68
N TRP A 158 2.90 3.96 -13.58
CA TRP A 158 3.76 4.33 -12.44
C TRP A 158 3.07 4.29 -11.08
N LEU A 159 1.77 4.64 -11.01
CA LEU A 159 1.03 4.63 -9.75
C LEU A 159 0.68 3.20 -9.30
N GLU A 160 0.43 2.28 -10.24
CA GLU A 160 0.25 0.86 -9.93
C GLU A 160 1.57 0.27 -9.44
N MET A 161 2.69 0.51 -10.14
CA MET A 161 4.02 0.09 -9.71
C MET A 161 4.42 0.68 -8.34
N ARG A 162 4.01 1.91 -8.04
CA ARG A 162 4.16 2.49 -6.70
C ARG A 162 3.37 1.70 -5.64
N ALA A 163 2.15 1.25 -5.96
CA ALA A 163 1.35 0.44 -5.05
C ALA A 163 2.01 -0.93 -4.82
N ILE A 164 2.57 -1.56 -5.87
CA ILE A 164 3.34 -2.81 -5.75
C ILE A 164 4.53 -2.59 -4.81
N ALA A 165 5.41 -1.63 -5.12
CA ALA A 165 6.62 -1.37 -4.36
C ALA A 165 6.34 -1.08 -2.88
N ALA A 166 5.29 -0.27 -2.59
CA ALA A 166 4.89 0.04 -1.23
C ALA A 166 4.28 -1.16 -0.49
N THR A 167 3.55 -2.02 -1.20
CA THR A 167 2.95 -3.23 -0.62
C THR A 167 4.03 -4.25 -0.26
N VAL A 168 4.89 -4.62 -1.21
CA VAL A 168 5.88 -5.69 -1.00
C VAL A 168 7.02 -5.32 -0.07
N ALA A 169 7.13 -4.03 0.28
CA ALA A 169 8.02 -3.53 1.35
C ALA A 169 7.35 -3.55 2.74
N MET A 170 6.42 -4.47 2.99
CA MET A 170 5.82 -4.69 4.31
C MET A 170 6.66 -5.68 5.14
N PRO A 171 6.97 -5.40 6.41
CA PRO A 171 7.77 -6.32 7.23
C PRO A 171 7.21 -7.74 7.35
N SER A 172 5.89 -7.89 7.54
CA SER A 172 5.24 -9.20 7.72
C SER A 172 5.41 -10.15 6.54
N LEU A 173 5.40 -9.63 5.32
CA LEU A 173 5.67 -10.41 4.10
C LEU A 173 7.14 -10.84 4.01
N LEU A 174 8.05 -9.99 4.50
CA LEU A 174 9.49 -10.17 4.34
C LEU A 174 10.13 -11.09 5.40
N GLU A 175 9.35 -11.54 6.39
CA GLU A 175 9.79 -12.58 7.34
C GLU A 175 9.93 -13.96 6.67
N ASN A 176 9.27 -14.16 5.53
CA ASN A 176 9.39 -15.35 4.72
C ASN A 176 10.39 -15.12 3.57
N GLU A 177 11.42 -15.95 3.48
CA GLU A 177 12.51 -15.80 2.50
C GLU A 177 12.04 -15.91 1.04
N GLU A 178 11.11 -16.82 0.73
CA GLU A 178 10.54 -16.97 -0.63
C GLU A 178 9.76 -15.72 -1.04
N GLN A 179 8.97 -15.16 -0.12
CA GLN A 179 8.23 -13.93 -0.36
C GLN A 179 9.15 -12.70 -0.45
N ALA A 180 10.23 -12.65 0.34
CA ALA A 180 11.26 -11.61 0.23
C ALA A 180 11.98 -11.67 -1.13
N ALA A 181 12.30 -12.87 -1.62
CA ALA A 181 12.86 -13.06 -2.95
C ALA A 181 11.89 -12.62 -4.05
N TRP A 182 10.60 -12.90 -3.92
CA TRP A 182 9.59 -12.41 -4.86
C TRP A 182 9.44 -10.88 -4.81
N ALA A 183 9.44 -10.29 -3.62
CA ALA A 183 9.44 -8.84 -3.44
C ALA A 183 10.65 -8.17 -4.12
N LEU A 184 11.82 -8.79 -4.05
CA LEU A 184 13.02 -8.34 -4.76
C LEU A 184 12.87 -8.49 -6.28
N SER A 185 12.31 -9.60 -6.75
CA SER A 185 12.00 -9.83 -8.17
C SER A 185 11.05 -8.77 -8.74
N LEU A 186 10.00 -8.39 -7.99
CA LEU A 186 9.09 -7.31 -8.37
C LEU A 186 9.80 -5.96 -8.43
N HIS A 187 10.70 -5.67 -7.49
CA HIS A 187 11.56 -4.49 -7.58
C HIS A 187 12.41 -4.51 -8.85
N ARG A 188 13.08 -5.63 -9.18
CA ARG A 188 13.87 -5.77 -10.42
C ARG A 188 13.07 -5.39 -11.65
N LYS A 189 11.87 -5.96 -11.80
CA LYS A 189 10.97 -5.66 -12.92
C LYS A 189 10.56 -4.18 -12.99
N ILE A 190 10.30 -3.55 -11.85
CA ILE A 190 9.99 -2.10 -11.80
C ILE A 190 11.22 -1.28 -12.22
N PHE A 191 12.43 -1.64 -11.78
CA PHE A 191 13.65 -0.97 -12.21
C PHE A 191 13.93 -1.15 -13.71
N ASP A 192 13.62 -2.30 -14.29
CA ASP A 192 13.71 -2.50 -15.74
C ASP A 192 12.79 -1.50 -16.48
N ARG A 193 11.53 -1.34 -16.03
CA ARG A 193 10.63 -0.31 -16.59
C ARG A 193 11.19 1.10 -16.44
N VAL A 194 11.84 1.41 -15.29
CA VAL A 194 12.50 2.71 -15.08
C VAL A 194 13.61 2.92 -16.09
N LEU A 195 14.45 1.92 -16.35
CA LEU A 195 15.57 2.01 -17.29
C LEU A 195 15.11 2.11 -18.74
N GLU A 196 14.04 1.41 -19.11
CA GLU A 196 13.47 1.42 -20.46
C GLU A 196 12.75 2.73 -20.82
N THR A 197 12.14 3.41 -19.83
CA THR A 197 11.32 4.59 -20.13
C THR A 197 12.15 5.85 -20.45
N GLN A 198 11.75 6.55 -21.52
CA GLN A 198 12.36 7.82 -21.91
C GLN A 198 11.68 9.04 -21.28
N ASP A 199 10.36 9.02 -21.11
CA ASP A 199 9.62 10.12 -20.48
C ASP A 199 9.42 9.92 -18.98
N ARG A 200 10.23 10.65 -18.23
CA ARG A 200 10.28 10.62 -16.75
C ARG A 200 9.83 11.92 -16.11
N LYS A 201 9.17 12.81 -16.88
CA LYS A 201 8.77 14.14 -16.40
C LYS A 201 7.44 14.13 -15.68
N SER A 202 6.64 13.07 -15.81
CA SER A 202 5.32 12.97 -15.20
C SER A 202 5.40 12.98 -13.67
N GLU A 203 4.38 13.55 -13.03
CA GLU A 203 4.31 13.53 -11.56
C GLU A 203 4.16 12.11 -11.02
N GLN A 204 3.49 11.23 -11.77
CA GLN A 204 3.30 9.83 -11.43
C GLN A 204 4.65 9.09 -11.35
N PHE A 205 5.55 9.33 -12.31
CA PHE A 205 6.91 8.79 -12.26
C PHE A 205 7.67 9.30 -11.03
N ARG A 206 7.57 10.60 -10.69
CA ARG A 206 8.23 11.15 -9.49
C ARG A 206 7.71 10.54 -8.20
N VAL A 207 6.40 10.30 -8.11
CA VAL A 207 5.76 9.62 -6.97
C VAL A 207 6.27 8.18 -6.83
N MET A 208 6.34 7.44 -7.93
CA MET A 208 6.90 6.09 -7.97
C MET A 208 8.39 6.10 -7.56
N ARG A 209 9.20 6.96 -8.17
CA ARG A 209 10.64 7.09 -7.89
C ARG A 209 10.90 7.38 -6.41
N LYS A 210 10.08 8.23 -5.78
CA LYS A 210 10.14 8.49 -4.33
C LYS A 210 9.81 7.25 -3.51
N ALA A 211 8.82 6.45 -3.93
CA ALA A 211 8.51 5.18 -3.27
C ALA A 211 9.71 4.21 -3.34
N LEU A 212 10.33 4.03 -4.51
CA LEU A 212 11.55 3.22 -4.65
C LEU A 212 12.71 3.73 -3.81
N GLY A 213 12.83 5.06 -3.63
CA GLY A 213 13.80 5.70 -2.73
C GLY A 213 13.64 5.35 -1.24
N TYR A 214 12.62 4.57 -0.90
CA TYR A 214 12.38 4.04 0.45
C TYR A 214 12.23 2.52 0.46
N THR A 215 11.44 1.95 -0.46
CA THR A 215 11.00 0.54 -0.40
C THR A 215 12.14 -0.44 -0.64
N LEU A 216 13.08 -0.12 -1.54
CA LEU A 216 14.19 -1.00 -1.86
C LEU A 216 15.02 -1.34 -0.61
N SER A 217 15.28 -0.37 0.27
CA SER A 217 16.02 -0.60 1.51
C SER A 217 15.34 -1.58 2.46
N VAL A 218 14.02 -1.66 2.43
CA VAL A 218 13.25 -2.57 3.28
C VAL A 218 13.44 -4.00 2.78
N VAL A 219 13.29 -4.21 1.47
CA VAL A 219 13.46 -5.53 0.83
C VAL A 219 14.92 -5.99 0.91
N VAL A 220 15.89 -5.12 0.64
CA VAL A 220 17.32 -5.47 0.77
C VAL A 220 17.69 -5.78 2.21
N SER A 221 17.11 -5.09 3.20
CA SER A 221 17.37 -5.44 4.60
C SER A 221 16.86 -6.84 4.99
N ALA A 222 15.88 -7.38 4.28
CA ALA A 222 15.35 -8.72 4.51
C ALA A 222 16.08 -9.80 3.70
N LEU A 223 16.60 -9.44 2.52
CA LEU A 223 17.37 -10.32 1.65
C LEU A 223 18.71 -9.66 1.26
N PRO A 224 19.66 -9.55 2.20
CA PRO A 224 20.81 -8.66 2.06
C PRO A 224 21.78 -9.08 0.96
N ARG A 225 22.09 -10.37 0.82
CA ARG A 225 23.07 -10.85 -0.17
C ARG A 225 22.62 -10.52 -1.60
N GLU A 226 21.46 -11.01 -1.99
CA GLU A 226 20.86 -10.81 -3.31
C GLU A 226 20.45 -9.35 -3.53
N GLY A 227 20.03 -8.68 -2.46
CA GLY A 227 19.64 -7.28 -2.46
C GLY A 227 20.79 -6.32 -2.74
N PHE A 228 21.94 -6.51 -2.08
CA PHE A 228 23.14 -5.71 -2.34
C PHE A 228 23.76 -6.03 -3.70
N GLU A 229 23.75 -7.30 -4.12
CA GLU A 229 24.14 -7.68 -5.49
C GLU A 229 23.29 -6.93 -6.52
N PHE A 230 21.98 -6.88 -6.32
CA PHE A 230 21.09 -6.11 -7.19
C PHE A 230 21.40 -4.61 -7.17
N MET A 231 21.62 -4.02 -5.99
CA MET A 231 21.98 -2.60 -5.90
C MET A 231 23.26 -2.27 -6.66
N THR A 232 24.25 -3.17 -6.66
CA THR A 232 25.48 -3.02 -7.44
C THR A 232 25.21 -3.09 -8.95
N GLN A 233 24.39 -4.04 -9.41
CA GLN A 233 23.98 -4.15 -10.82
C GLN A 233 23.29 -2.87 -11.33
N LEU A 234 22.50 -2.22 -10.47
CA LEU A 234 21.80 -0.97 -10.78
C LEU A 234 22.73 0.24 -11.02
N ILE A 235 24.02 0.14 -10.70
CA ILE A 235 24.99 1.24 -10.91
C ILE A 235 25.46 1.29 -12.36
N GLU A 236 25.64 0.15 -13.01
CA GLU A 236 26.24 0.01 -14.34
C GLU A 236 25.57 0.90 -15.42
N PRO A 237 24.22 1.02 -15.49
CA PRO A 237 23.58 1.88 -16.50
C PRO A 237 23.87 3.37 -16.34
N GLN A 238 24.50 3.80 -15.24
CA GLN A 238 24.82 5.20 -14.92
C GLN A 238 23.57 6.12 -14.92
N ASP A 239 22.40 5.53 -14.69
CA ASP A 239 21.13 6.25 -14.76
C ASP A 239 20.95 7.22 -13.58
N LYS A 240 20.64 8.48 -13.87
CA LYS A 240 20.54 9.54 -12.84
C LYS A 240 19.43 9.29 -11.81
N ASP A 241 18.32 8.69 -12.22
CA ASP A 241 17.17 8.44 -11.36
C ASP A 241 17.43 7.22 -10.49
N VAL A 242 18.02 6.17 -11.07
CA VAL A 242 18.47 4.99 -10.33
C VAL A 242 19.55 5.34 -9.31
N LYS A 243 20.59 6.11 -9.70
CA LYS A 243 21.62 6.59 -8.75
C LYS A 243 21.00 7.37 -7.60
N TRP A 244 19.99 8.20 -7.85
CA TRP A 244 19.29 8.90 -6.78
C TRP A 244 18.51 7.93 -5.88
N ILE A 245 17.79 6.97 -6.45
CA ILE A 245 17.06 5.95 -5.69
C ILE A 245 18.01 5.19 -4.77
N LEU A 246 19.16 4.74 -5.29
CA LEU A 246 20.19 4.05 -4.50
C LEU A 246 20.69 4.93 -3.35
N ARG A 247 21.06 6.19 -3.63
CA ARG A 247 21.51 7.14 -2.59
C ARG A 247 20.47 7.35 -1.49
N GLU A 248 19.18 7.42 -1.82
CA GLU A 248 18.12 7.59 -0.82
C GLU A 248 17.95 6.35 0.07
N ASN A 249 18.13 5.16 -0.49
CA ASN A 249 18.05 3.90 0.26
C ASN A 249 19.27 3.68 1.17
N LEU A 250 20.47 4.04 0.71
CA LEU A 250 21.72 3.91 1.48
C LEU A 250 21.79 4.83 2.71
N LYS A 251 20.90 5.82 2.82
CA LYS A 251 20.72 6.68 4.00
C LYS A 251 19.79 6.10 5.05
N LYS A 252 19.10 4.98 4.76
CA LYS A 252 18.14 4.41 5.71
C LYS A 252 18.88 3.66 6.80
N LYS A 253 18.58 3.96 8.07
CA LYS A 253 19.20 3.33 9.26
C LYS A 253 19.24 1.80 9.19
N ARG A 254 18.20 1.17 8.63
CA ARG A 254 18.13 -0.29 8.45
C ARG A 254 19.27 -0.88 7.60
N LEU A 255 19.82 -0.10 6.66
CA LEU A 255 21.00 -0.49 5.90
C LEU A 255 22.28 0.09 6.53
N GLU A 256 22.28 1.38 6.82
CA GLU A 256 23.46 2.09 7.32
C GLU A 256 24.01 1.51 8.63
N MET A 257 23.12 1.07 9.54
CA MET A 257 23.54 0.52 10.84
C MET A 257 23.84 -0.97 10.78
N ASN A 258 23.12 -1.74 9.96
CA ASN A 258 23.20 -3.20 9.97
C ASN A 258 24.20 -3.75 8.93
N PHE A 259 24.48 -3.00 7.86
CA PHE A 259 25.33 -3.42 6.73
C PHE A 259 26.30 -2.28 6.30
N PRO A 260 27.11 -1.74 7.23
CA PRO A 260 27.93 -0.56 6.96
C PRO A 260 29.01 -0.81 5.89
N GLY A 261 29.50 -2.05 5.75
CA GLY A 261 30.52 -2.41 4.76
C GLY A 261 29.97 -2.35 3.33
N GLU A 262 28.87 -3.04 3.09
CA GLU A 262 28.17 -3.08 1.81
C GLU A 262 27.66 -1.69 1.41
N VAL A 263 27.17 -0.92 2.38
CA VAL A 263 26.76 0.49 2.15
C VAL A 263 27.96 1.34 1.73
N ALA A 264 29.13 1.19 2.36
CA ALA A 264 30.33 1.94 2.00
C ALA A 264 30.84 1.57 0.60
N GLU A 265 30.81 0.29 0.26
CA GLU A 265 31.20 -0.20 -1.07
C GLU A 265 30.35 0.42 -2.18
N ILE A 266 29.03 0.35 -2.06
CA ILE A 266 28.11 0.93 -3.05
C ILE A 266 28.26 2.46 -3.10
N LYS A 267 28.43 3.13 -1.95
CA LYS A 267 28.67 4.58 -1.92
C LYS A 267 29.93 4.95 -2.72
N ASN A 268 31.01 4.17 -2.62
CA ASN A 268 32.24 4.39 -3.39
C ASN A 268 31.99 4.20 -4.89
N LEU A 269 31.26 3.16 -5.28
CA LEU A 269 30.90 2.90 -6.68
C LEU A 269 29.99 3.99 -7.28
N LEU A 270 29.19 4.69 -6.46
CA LEU A 270 28.31 5.79 -6.90
C LEU A 270 29.00 7.15 -7.07
N VAL A 271 30.22 7.30 -6.54
CA VAL A 271 31.07 8.50 -6.67
C VAL A 271 31.93 8.42 -7.93
N LEU A 272 32.23 7.21 -8.40
CA LEU A 272 32.76 6.92 -9.74
C LEU A 272 31.67 7.13 -10.82
#